data_AF-H1KR87-F1
#
_entry.id   AF-H1KR87-F1
#
_cell.length_a   1.000
_cell.length_b   1.000
_cell.length_c   1.000
_cell.angle_alpha   90.00
_cell.angle_beta   90.00
_cell.angle_gamma   90.00
#
_symmetry.space_group_name_H-M   'P 1'
#
loop_
_entity.id
_entity.type
_entity.pdbx_description
1 polymer ?
#
loop_
_entity_poly.entity_id
_entity_poly.type
_entity_poly.pdbx_seq_one_letter_code
_entity_poly.pdbx_strand_id
1 'polypeptide(L)'
;GAGGVAPPGALHYARAVSSLKQARALVTQALDTFEGAEGDPAALAGLDVQTALTMLKVEVSELAVATVSSALRANGLAGYRQDGAFSIGRALRDILSAPIMIHNDRILANLATATLMSPVAASLSA
;
A
#
# COMPACT_ATOMS: atom_id res chain seq x y z
N GLY A 1 -8.82 -30.55 -20.03
CA GLY A 1 -9.01 -29.32 -19.24
C GLY A 1 -9.27 -29.71 -17.82
N ALA A 2 -8.56 -29.12 -16.85
CA ALA A 2 -8.61 -29.53 -15.44
C ALA A 2 -9.95 -29.15 -14.78
N GLY A 3 -11.00 -29.96 -15.00
CA GLY A 3 -12.14 -30.22 -14.10
C GLY A 3 -12.83 -29.06 -13.33
N GLY A 4 -12.67 -27.79 -13.71
CA GLY A 4 -13.15 -26.65 -12.93
C GLY A 4 -12.37 -26.40 -11.62
N VAL A 5 -11.26 -27.11 -11.38
CA VAL A 5 -10.44 -26.92 -10.17
C VAL A 5 -9.47 -25.77 -10.41
N ALA A 6 -9.57 -24.72 -9.59
CA ALA A 6 -8.68 -23.58 -9.68
C ALA A 6 -7.21 -24.01 -9.49
N PRO A 7 -6.26 -23.41 -10.23
CA PRO A 7 -4.85 -23.74 -10.08
C PRO A 7 -4.35 -23.42 -8.65
N PRO A 8 -3.33 -24.12 -8.13
CA PRO A 8 -2.87 -23.98 -6.74
C PRO A 8 -2.53 -22.54 -6.31
N GLY A 9 -2.11 -21.69 -7.24
CA GLY A 9 -1.79 -20.28 -7.00
C GLY A 9 -2.98 -19.31 -7.07
N ALA A 10 -4.18 -19.75 -7.44
CA ALA A 10 -5.32 -18.88 -7.77
C ALA A 10 -5.73 -17.96 -6.60
N LEU A 11 -5.76 -18.48 -5.37
CA LEU A 11 -6.09 -17.69 -4.18
C LEU A 11 -5.04 -16.61 -3.91
N HIS A 12 -3.76 -16.94 -4.06
CA HIS A 12 -2.67 -15.99 -3.88
C HIS A 12 -2.64 -14.93 -4.97
N TYR A 13 -2.96 -15.32 -6.21
CA TYR A 13 -3.16 -14.39 -7.30
C TYR A 13 -4.30 -13.40 -7.00
N ALA A 14 -5.46 -13.90 -6.57
CA ALA A 14 -6.60 -13.05 -6.22
C ALA A 14 -6.26 -12.05 -5.10
N ARG A 15 -5.51 -12.49 -4.08
CA ARG A 15 -5.00 -11.60 -3.02
C ARG A 15 -4.07 -10.52 -3.56
N ALA A 16 -3.10 -10.89 -4.41
CA ALA A 16 -2.17 -9.94 -5.02
C ALA A 16 -2.90 -8.90 -5.88
N VAL A 17 -3.89 -9.33 -6.66
CA VAL A 17 -4.72 -8.42 -7.46
C VAL A 17 -5.52 -7.47 -6.57
N SER A 18 -6.12 -7.97 -5.49
CA SER A 18 -6.91 -7.16 -4.56
C SER A 18 -6.06 -6.08 -3.90
N SER A 19 -4.91 -6.43 -3.32
CA SER A 19 -4.03 -5.47 -2.66
C SER A 19 -3.43 -4.46 -3.64
N LEU A 20 -3.10 -4.87 -4.87
CA LEU A 20 -2.64 -3.95 -5.92
C LEU A 20 -3.73 -2.96 -6.33
N LYS A 21 -4.98 -3.43 -6.47
CA LYS A 21 -6.12 -2.57 -6.80
C LYS A 21 -6.35 -1.55 -5.69
N GLN A 22 -6.29 -1.97 -4.42
CA GLN A 22 -6.40 -1.06 -3.27
C GLN A 22 -5.29 -0.01 -3.27
N ALA A 23 -4.03 -0.42 -3.45
CA ALA A 23 -2.90 0.51 -3.50
C ALA A 23 -3.07 1.55 -4.62
N ARG A 24 -3.51 1.12 -5.80
CA ARG A 24 -3.78 2.04 -6.93
C ARG A 24 -4.90 3.01 -6.63
N ALA A 25 -6.00 2.54 -6.03
CA ALA A 25 -7.12 3.40 -5.65
C ALA A 25 -6.69 4.48 -4.64
N LEU A 26 -5.91 4.11 -3.62
CA LEU A 26 -5.37 5.07 -2.64
C LEU A 26 -4.46 6.11 -3.29
N VAL A 27 -3.59 5.69 -4.23
CA VAL A 27 -2.74 6.63 -4.97
C VAL A 27 -3.58 7.58 -5.82
N THR A 28 -4.59 7.09 -6.53
CA THR A 28 -5.50 7.93 -7.32
C THR A 28 -6.22 8.95 -6.43
N GLN A 29 -6.80 8.51 -5.31
CA GLN A 29 -7.46 9.41 -4.36
C GLN A 29 -6.50 10.50 -3.83
N ALA A 30 -5.26 10.14 -3.52
CA ALA A 30 -4.28 11.09 -3.04
C ALA A 30 -3.82 12.09 -4.10
N LEU A 31 -3.79 11.68 -5.37
CA LEU A 31 -3.56 12.60 -6.49
C LEU A 31 -4.70 13.61 -6.59
N ASP A 32 -5.96 13.16 -6.54
CA ASP A 32 -7.12 14.04 -6.57
C ASP A 32 -7.07 15.07 -5.42
N THR A 33 -6.72 14.64 -4.20
CA THR A 33 -6.53 15.52 -3.04
C THR A 33 -5.39 16.53 -3.26
N PHE A 34 -4.26 16.07 -3.82
CA PHE A 34 -3.11 16.93 -4.08
C PHE A 34 -3.43 17.98 -5.16
N GLU A 35 -4.00 17.55 -6.29
CA GLU A 35 -4.36 18.42 -7.41
C GLU A 35 -5.42 19.46 -6.99
N GLY A 36 -6.38 19.07 -6.15
CA GLY A 36 -7.36 19.99 -5.57
C GLY A 36 -6.76 21.09 -4.69
N ALA A 37 -5.57 20.85 -4.10
CA ALA A 37 -4.88 21.79 -3.22
C ALA A 37 -3.66 22.48 -3.88
N GLU A 38 -3.18 22.00 -5.03
CA GLU A 38 -1.91 22.45 -5.66
C GLU A 38 -1.88 23.96 -5.95
N GLY A 39 -3.05 24.55 -6.27
CA GLY A 39 -3.19 25.98 -6.54
C GLY A 39 -3.19 26.89 -5.30
N ASP A 40 -3.27 26.32 -4.10
CA ASP A 40 -3.29 27.04 -2.83
C ASP A 40 -2.24 26.48 -1.87
N PRO A 41 -1.07 27.14 -1.73
CA PRO A 41 -0.01 26.71 -0.83
C PRO A 41 -0.45 26.56 0.64
N ALA A 42 -1.45 27.34 1.09
CA ALA A 42 -1.96 27.24 2.45
C ALA A 42 -2.84 25.99 2.62
N ALA A 43 -3.67 25.67 1.63
CA ALA A 43 -4.45 24.43 1.61
C ALA A 43 -3.54 23.20 1.53
N LEU A 44 -2.52 23.22 0.68
CA LEU A 44 -1.57 22.12 0.52
C LEU A 44 -0.74 21.86 1.80
N ALA A 45 -0.40 22.92 2.52
CA ALA A 45 0.25 22.85 3.83
C ALA A 45 -0.73 22.54 4.98
N GLY A 46 -2.03 22.45 4.69
CA GLY A 46 -3.07 22.13 5.65
C GLY A 46 -2.84 20.77 6.32
N LEU A 47 -3.14 20.68 7.61
CA LEU A 47 -2.90 19.48 8.41
C LEU A 47 -3.58 18.24 7.81
N ASP A 48 -4.79 18.39 7.27
CA ASP A 48 -5.57 17.28 6.73
C ASP A 48 -4.91 16.69 5.47
N VAL A 49 -4.51 17.56 4.52
CA VAL A 49 -3.82 17.15 3.29
C VAL A 49 -2.46 16.51 3.63
N GLN A 50 -1.70 17.12 4.53
CA GLN A 50 -0.39 16.58 4.93
C GLN A 50 -0.50 15.24 5.67
N THR A 51 -1.53 15.08 6.51
CA THR A 51 -1.80 13.82 7.21
C THR A 51 -2.21 12.74 6.22
N ALA A 52 -3.12 13.04 5.28
CA ALA A 52 -3.56 12.10 4.25
C ALA A 52 -2.39 11.63 3.37
N LEU A 53 -1.56 12.54 2.87
CA LEU A 53 -0.38 12.19 2.05
C LEU A 53 0.68 11.41 2.84
N THR A 54 0.81 11.68 4.14
CA THR A 54 1.73 10.95 5.01
C THR A 54 1.23 9.52 5.26
N MET A 55 -0.07 9.36 5.52
CA MET A 55 -0.69 8.04 5.71
C MET A 55 -0.70 7.20 4.44
N LEU A 56 -0.91 7.82 3.28
CA LEU A 56 -0.79 7.14 1.98
C LEU A 56 0.53 6.38 1.85
N LYS A 57 1.64 6.98 2.27
CA LYS A 57 2.98 6.35 2.19
C LYS A 57 3.01 5.04 2.98
N VAL A 58 2.47 5.05 4.19
CA VAL A 58 2.39 3.88 5.05
C VAL A 58 1.52 2.81 4.41
N GLU A 59 0.26 3.14 4.10
CA GLU A 59 -0.72 2.19 3.57
C GLU A 59 -0.28 1.55 2.26
N VAL A 60 0.22 2.36 1.31
CA VAL A 60 0.67 1.85 0.01
C VAL A 60 1.91 0.96 0.17
N SER A 61 2.83 1.28 1.07
CA SER A 61 4.01 0.45 1.31
C SER A 61 3.64 -0.93 1.87
N GLU A 62 2.68 -1.00 2.79
CA GLU A 62 2.20 -2.26 3.37
C GLU A 62 1.43 -3.09 2.34
N LEU A 63 0.53 -2.46 1.57
CA LEU A 63 -0.20 -3.11 0.48
C LEU A 63 0.74 -3.62 -0.61
N ALA A 64 1.81 -2.89 -0.91
CA ALA A 64 2.81 -3.33 -1.89
C ALA A 64 3.58 -4.56 -1.39
N VAL A 65 3.99 -4.60 -0.12
CA VAL A 65 4.59 -5.80 0.50
C VAL A 65 3.62 -6.98 0.44
N ALA A 66 2.34 -6.77 0.78
CA ALA A 66 1.31 -7.81 0.72
C ALA A 66 1.08 -8.33 -0.72
N THR A 67 1.11 -7.42 -1.70
CA THR A 67 0.97 -7.72 -3.13
C THR A 67 2.11 -8.61 -3.61
N VAL A 68 3.36 -8.20 -3.39
CA VAL A 68 4.54 -8.93 -3.87
C VAL A 68 4.68 -10.27 -3.15
N SER A 69 4.40 -10.32 -1.84
CA SER A 69 4.39 -11.56 -1.06
C SER A 69 3.34 -12.56 -1.58
N SER A 70 2.16 -12.07 -1.96
CA SER A 70 1.12 -12.90 -2.56
C SER A 70 1.48 -13.33 -3.99
N ALA A 71 2.09 -12.46 -4.78
CA ALA A 71 2.58 -12.79 -6.12
C ALA A 71 3.65 -13.88 -6.08
N LEU A 72 4.60 -13.82 -5.13
CA LEU A 72 5.58 -14.89 -4.92
C LEU A 72 4.88 -16.23 -4.67
N ARG A 73 3.91 -16.28 -3.75
CA ARG A 73 3.17 -17.50 -3.41
C ARG A 73 2.34 -18.02 -4.57
N ALA A 74 1.77 -17.13 -5.40
CA ALA A 74 1.04 -17.51 -6.60
C ALA A 74 1.93 -18.22 -7.63
N ASN A 75 3.21 -17.82 -7.74
CA ASN A 75 4.20 -18.40 -8.65
C ASN A 75 4.96 -19.60 -8.05
N GLY A 76 4.80 -19.87 -6.74
CA GLY A 76 5.43 -21.00 -6.06
C GLY A 76 6.95 -21.01 -6.21
N LEU A 77 7.53 -22.20 -6.41
CA LEU A 77 8.98 -22.37 -6.54
C LEU A 77 9.56 -21.58 -7.73
N ALA A 78 8.82 -21.47 -8.85
CA ALA A 78 9.25 -20.67 -9.99
C ALA A 78 9.42 -19.18 -9.64
N GLY A 79 8.56 -18.67 -8.75
CA GLY A 79 8.68 -17.32 -8.20
C GLY A 79 9.85 -17.15 -7.22
N TYR A 80 10.19 -18.20 -6.48
CA TYR A 80 11.29 -18.17 -5.51
C TYR A 80 12.67 -18.27 -6.16
N ARG A 81 12.77 -18.97 -7.29
CA ARG A 81 13.99 -19.02 -8.09
C ARG A 81 14.41 -17.62 -8.52
N GLN A 82 15.71 -17.43 -8.73
CA GLN A 82 16.29 -16.12 -9.08
C GLN A 82 16.62 -16.00 -10.58
N ASP A 83 16.40 -17.06 -11.35
CA ASP A 83 16.90 -17.23 -12.72
C ASP A 83 15.79 -17.60 -13.72
N GLY A 84 14.57 -17.09 -13.53
CA GLY A 84 13.42 -17.41 -14.39
C GLY A 84 12.53 -16.22 -14.70
N ALA A 85 11.72 -16.36 -15.76
CA ALA A 85 10.76 -15.33 -16.19
C ALA A 85 9.68 -15.02 -15.13
N PHE A 86 9.46 -15.91 -14.18
CA PHE A 86 8.47 -15.76 -13.10
C PHE A 86 9.09 -15.35 -11.76
N SER A 87 10.40 -15.09 -11.70
CA SER A 87 11.12 -14.74 -10.48
C SER A 87 10.59 -13.47 -9.82
N ILE A 88 10.28 -13.56 -8.52
CA ILE A 88 9.78 -12.43 -7.70
C ILE A 88 10.83 -11.97 -6.67
N GLY A 89 11.93 -12.70 -6.51
CA GLY A 89 12.94 -12.45 -5.46
C GLY A 89 13.53 -11.04 -5.45
N ARG A 90 13.79 -10.43 -6.62
CA ARG A 90 14.23 -9.02 -6.70
C ARG A 90 13.14 -8.08 -6.18
N ALA A 91 11.94 -8.16 -6.73
CA ALA A 91 10.81 -7.30 -6.33
C ALA A 91 10.51 -7.43 -4.83
N LEU A 92 10.60 -8.63 -4.26
CA LEU A 92 10.41 -8.85 -2.83
C LEU A 92 11.46 -8.14 -1.98
N ARG A 93 12.75 -8.29 -2.32
CA ARG A 93 13.82 -7.60 -1.58
C ARG A 93 13.68 -6.09 -1.67
N ASP A 94 13.38 -5.58 -2.86
CA ASP A 94 13.24 -4.14 -3.09
C ASP A 94 12.05 -3.59 -2.29
N ILE A 95 10.89 -4.26 -2.32
CA ILE A 95 9.70 -3.73 -1.64
C ILE A 95 9.75 -3.83 -0.12
N LEU A 96 10.47 -4.82 0.44
CA LEU A 96 10.66 -4.93 1.89
C LEU A 96 11.41 -3.73 2.48
N SER A 97 12.16 -2.99 1.68
CA SER A 97 12.81 -1.76 2.13
C SER A 97 11.82 -0.60 2.33
N ALA A 98 10.68 -0.58 1.62
CA ALA A 98 9.79 0.58 1.60
C ALA A 98 9.23 0.96 2.99
N PRO A 99 8.67 0.03 3.79
CA PRO A 99 8.20 0.36 5.15
C PRO A 99 9.31 0.89 6.08
N ILE A 100 10.55 0.42 5.86
CA ILE A 100 11.73 0.82 6.64
C ILE A 100 12.18 2.22 6.25
N MET A 101 12.29 2.49 4.95
CA MET A 101 12.72 3.79 4.42
C MET A 101 11.72 4.90 4.73
N ILE A 102 10.42 4.58 4.70
CA ILE A 102 9.34 5.49 5.08
C ILE A 102 9.26 5.68 6.60
N HIS A 103 9.76 4.70 7.36
CA HIS A 103 9.70 4.65 8.82
C HIS A 103 8.24 4.59 9.32
N ASN A 104 7.48 3.61 8.81
CA ASN A 104 6.04 3.46 9.07
C ASN A 104 5.68 3.56 10.56
N ASP A 105 6.40 2.84 11.43
CA ASP A 105 6.12 2.83 12.87
C ASP A 105 6.18 4.22 13.51
N ARG A 106 7.11 5.07 13.05
CA ARG A 106 7.23 6.46 13.53
C ARG A 106 6.06 7.31 13.04
N ILE A 107 5.65 7.14 11.80
CA ILE A 107 4.48 7.85 11.25
C ILE A 107 3.23 7.47 12.04
N LEU A 108 3.00 6.16 12.24
CA LEU A 108 1.85 5.66 12.98
C LEU A 108 1.86 6.12 14.45
N ALA A 109 3.01 6.11 15.12
CA ALA A 109 3.14 6.60 16.49
C ALA A 109 2.82 8.10 16.63
N ASN A 110 3.27 8.92 15.68
CA ASN A 110 2.98 10.34 15.65
C ASN A 110 1.49 10.59 15.39
N LEU A 111 0.90 9.86 14.44
CA LEU A 111 -0.51 10.00 14.12
C LEU A 111 -1.41 9.56 15.27
N ALA A 112 -1.14 8.41 15.89
CA ALA A 112 -1.91 7.91 17.02
C ALA A 112 -2.01 8.96 18.14
N THR A 113 -0.89 9.64 18.41
CA THR A 113 -0.84 10.76 19.37
C THR A 113 -1.76 11.90 18.94
N ALA A 114 -1.69 12.33 17.68
CA ALA A 114 -2.52 13.43 17.16
C ALA A 114 -4.02 13.08 17.16
N THR A 115 -4.39 11.88 16.73
CA THR A 115 -5.80 11.43 16.65
C THR A 115 -6.43 11.26 18.02
N LEU A 116 -5.67 10.83 19.04
CA LEU A 116 -6.17 10.73 20.41
C LEU A 116 -6.46 12.09 21.07
N MET A 117 -5.83 13.16 20.58
CA MET A 117 -6.05 14.52 21.08
C MET A 117 -7.20 15.24 20.34
N SER A 118 -7.79 14.62 19.31
CA SER A 118 -8.91 15.16 18.54
C SER A 118 -10.25 14.55 19.01
N PRO A 119 -11.35 15.33 19.07
CA PRO A 119 -12.67 14.78 19.35
C PRO A 119 -13.09 13.74 18.29
N VAL A 120 -13.61 12.58 18.73
CA VAL A 120 -14.02 11.46 17.84
C VAL A 120 -14.97 11.90 16.71
N ALA A 121 -15.91 12.81 17.01
CA ALA A 121 -16.84 13.33 16.01
C ALA A 121 -16.13 14.14 14.91
N ALA A 122 -15.08 14.88 15.24
CA ALA A 122 -14.28 15.64 14.29
C ALA A 122 -13.39 14.73 13.43
N SER A 123 -12.91 13.60 13.98
CA SER A 123 -12.10 12.62 13.23
C SER A 123 -12.89 11.78 12.23
N LEU A 124 -14.22 11.76 12.33
CA LEU A 124 -15.11 10.99 11.44
C LEU A 124 -15.80 11.85 10.38
N SER A 125 -15.67 13.17 10.47
CA SER A 125 -16.31 14.14 9.56
C SER A 125 -15.37 14.69 8.48
N ALA A 126 -14.10 14.29 8.48
CA ALA A 126 -13.07 14.68 7.51
C ALA A 126 -12.94 13.65 6.38
#